data_AF-A0A935NPV7-F1
#
_entry.id   AF-A0A935NPV7-F1
#
_cell.length_a   1.000
_cell.length_b   1.000
_cell.length_c   1.000
_cell.angle_alpha   90.00
_cell.angle_beta   90.00
_cell.angle_gamma   90.00
#
_symmetry.space_group_name_H-M   'P 1'
#
loop_
_entity.id
_entity.type
_entity.pdbx_description
1 polymer ?
#
loop_
_entity_poly.entity_id
_entity_poly.type
_entity_poly.pdbx_seq_one_letter_code
_entity_poly.pdbx_strand_id
1 'polypeptide(L)' 'MAPEREPASTVARHAAAGALRSASAVLARLARRLTMSRSRQRTDPRLEFYAEAGAPEGALYLDGQLVGWLSGVKRL' A
#
# COMPACT_ATOMS: atom_id res chain seq x y z
N MET A 1 23.57 -3.79 -50.55
CA MET A 1 22.23 -4.37 -50.79
C MET A 1 21.67 -4.77 -49.43
N ALA A 2 20.94 -3.87 -48.78
CA ALA A 2 20.44 -4.07 -47.42
C ALA A 2 19.16 -4.91 -47.47
N PRO A 3 18.96 -5.91 -46.59
CA PRO A 3 17.76 -6.73 -46.62
C PRO A 3 16.56 -5.86 -46.23
N GLU A 4 15.62 -5.71 -47.16
CA GLU A 4 14.31 -5.13 -46.89
C GLU A 4 13.69 -5.86 -45.70
N ARG A 5 13.47 -5.14 -44.60
CA ARG A 5 12.84 -5.71 -43.42
C ARG A 5 11.39 -5.97 -43.75
N GLU A 6 11.11 -7.23 -44.05
CA GLU A 6 9.81 -7.87 -44.23
C GLU A 6 8.68 -7.19 -43.43
N PRO A 7 7.53 -6.86 -44.06
CA PRO A 7 6.38 -6.22 -43.39
C PRO A 7 5.87 -7.05 -42.19
N ALA A 8 6.09 -8.36 -42.21
CA ALA A 8 5.83 -9.26 -41.08
C ALA A 8 6.59 -8.85 -39.79
N SER A 9 7.79 -8.27 -39.90
CA SER A 9 8.56 -7.80 -38.73
C SER A 9 7.94 -6.57 -38.06
N THR A 10 7.27 -5.71 -38.84
CA THR A 10 6.57 -4.54 -38.33
C THR A 10 5.27 -4.94 -37.64
N VAL A 11 4.51 -5.87 -38.23
CA VAL A 11 3.32 -6.45 -37.60
C VAL A 11 3.68 -7.16 -36.30
N ALA A 12 4.74 -7.97 -36.28
CA ALA A 12 5.23 -8.65 -35.08
C ALA A 12 5.64 -7.65 -33.98
N ARG A 13 6.33 -6.55 -34.34
CA ARG A 13 6.67 -5.47 -33.40
C ARG A 13 5.42 -4.79 -32.84
N HIS A 14 4.42 -4.50 -33.66
CA HIS A 14 3.17 -3.89 -33.19
C HIS A 14 2.38 -4.83 -32.28
N ALA A 15 2.33 -6.13 -32.59
CA ALA A 15 1.71 -7.13 -31.74
C ALA A 15 2.41 -7.24 -30.39
N ALA A 16 3.76 -7.31 -30.38
CA ALA A 16 4.55 -7.32 -29.16
C ALA A 16 4.34 -6.04 -28.33
N ALA A 17 4.35 -4.86 -28.96
CA ALA A 17 4.08 -3.59 -28.30
C ALA A 17 2.65 -3.53 -27.73
N GLY A 18 1.67 -4.10 -28.43
CA GLY A 18 0.29 -4.25 -27.95
C GLY A 18 0.23 -5.11 -26.68
N ALA A 19 0.84 -6.29 -26.72
CA ALA A 19 0.89 -7.22 -25.60
C ALA A 19 1.60 -6.63 -24.37
N LEU A 20 2.74 -5.95 -24.58
CA LEU A 20 3.46 -5.24 -23.52
C LEU A 20 2.61 -4.13 -22.90
N ARG A 21 1.93 -3.32 -23.73
CA ARG A 21 1.05 -2.26 -23.22
C ARG A 21 -0.14 -2.82 -22.44
N SER A 22 -0.76 -3.90 -22.89
CA SER A 22 -1.84 -4.54 -22.14
C SER A 22 -1.34 -5.14 -20.81
N ALA A 23 -0.18 -5.80 -20.80
CA ALA A 23 0.41 -6.35 -19.59
C ALA A 23 0.69 -5.24 -18.55
N SER A 24 1.29 -4.14 -18.99
CA SER A 24 1.52 -2.96 -18.14
C SER A 24 0.23 -2.37 -17.58
N ALA A 25 -0.83 -2.28 -18.38
CA ALA A 25 -2.13 -1.78 -17.91
C ALA A 25 -2.75 -2.68 -16.83
N VAL A 26 -2.63 -4.00 -16.98
CA VAL A 26 -3.10 -4.98 -15.98
C VAL A 26 -2.31 -4.85 -14.68
N LEU A 27 -0.97 -4.79 -14.76
CA LEU A 27 -0.11 -4.61 -13.59
C LEU A 27 -0.40 -3.29 -12.87
N ALA A 28 -0.59 -2.19 -13.60
CA ALA A 28 -0.94 -0.90 -13.01
C ALA A 28 -2.30 -0.95 -12.29
N ARG A 29 -3.28 -1.69 -12.84
CA ARG A 29 -4.58 -1.88 -12.18
C ARG A 29 -4.45 -2.73 -10.92
N LEU A 30 -3.61 -3.77 -10.93
CA LEU A 30 -3.34 -4.59 -9.75
C LEU A 30 -2.65 -3.78 -8.65
N ALA A 31 -1.63 -3.00 -8.99
CA ALA A 31 -0.93 -2.12 -8.05
C ALA A 31 -1.90 -1.14 -7.38
N ARG A 32 -2.79 -0.48 -8.16
CA ARG A 32 -3.81 0.41 -7.59
C ARG A 32 -4.75 -0.31 -6.63
N ARG A 33 -5.18 -1.54 -6.94
CA ARG A 33 -6.03 -2.34 -6.05
C ARG A 33 -5.32 -2.69 -4.75
N LEU A 34 -4.05 -3.07 -4.81
CA LEU A 34 -3.25 -3.36 -3.62
C LEU A 34 -3.03 -2.11 -2.76
N THR A 35 -2.75 -0.96 -3.37
CA THR A 35 -2.61 0.31 -2.64
C THR A 35 -3.93 0.74 -1.99
N MET A 36 -5.07 0.62 -2.68
CA MET A 36 -6.38 0.91 -2.10
C MET A 36 -6.71 -0.04 -0.95
N SER A 37 -6.37 -1.33 -1.08
CA SER A 37 -6.52 -2.30 0.01
C SER A 37 -5.66 -1.93 1.22
N ARG A 38 -4.41 -1.51 0.99
CA ARG A 38 -3.49 -1.05 2.05
C ARG A 38 -4.00 0.23 2.73
N SER A 39 -4.62 1.14 1.98
CA SER A 39 -5.27 2.32 2.56
C SER A 39 -6.45 1.97 3.44
N ARG A 40 -7.23 0.93 3.08
CA ARG A 40 -8.33 0.41 3.91
C ARG A 40 -7.82 -0.30 5.17
N GLN A 41 -6.68 -0.99 5.11
CA GLN A 41 -6.05 -1.59 6.29
C GLN A 41 -5.36 -0.58 7.20
N ARG A 42 -5.00 0.60 6.68
CA ARG A 42 -4.46 1.72 7.48
C ARG A 42 -5.55 2.49 8.22
N THR A 43 -6.57 1.78 8.67
CA THR A 43 -7.38 2.12 9.84
C THR A 43 -7.00 1.22 11.01
N ASP A 44 -5.75 0.74 11.03
CA ASP A 44 -5.18 0.12 12.22
C ASP A 44 -5.01 1.26 13.24
N PRO A 45 -5.71 1.23 14.38
CA PRO A 45 -5.66 2.32 15.34
C PRO A 45 -4.20 2.57 15.72
N ARG A 46 -3.71 3.77 15.43
CA ARG A 46 -2.40 4.22 15.90
C ARG A 46 -2.45 4.23 17.43
N LEU A 47 -1.91 3.20 18.04
CA LEU A 47 -1.58 3.17 19.46
C LEU A 47 -0.51 4.24 19.71
N GLU A 48 -0.93 5.42 20.15
CA GLU A 48 -0.03 6.48 20.58
C GLU A 48 0.29 6.24 22.07
N PHE A 49 1.51 5.80 22.34
CA PHE A 49 2.00 5.63 23.70
C PHE A 49 2.42 7.00 24.24
N TYR A 50 1.57 7.62 25.06
CA TYR A 50 1.89 8.83 25.79
C TYR A 50 2.82 8.48 26.97
N ALA A 51 4.13 8.64 26.75
CA ALA A 51 5.17 8.50 27.76
C ALA A 51 5.39 9.78 28.58
N GLU A 52 4.45 10.73 28.57
CA GLU A 52 4.56 11.95 29.35
C GLU A 52 4.18 11.65 30.80
N ALA A 53 5.04 12.03 31.74
CA ALA A 53 4.97 11.70 33.17
C ALA A 53 3.77 12.31 33.93
N GLY A 54 2.71 12.72 33.22
CA GLY A 54 1.43 13.19 33.75
C GLY A 54 0.20 12.46 33.21
N ALA A 55 0.36 11.51 32.27
CA ALA A 55 -0.74 10.63 31.88
C ALA A 55 -1.00 9.61 33.00
N PRO A 56 -2.25 9.43 33.48
CA PRO A 56 -2.57 8.43 34.48
C PRO A 56 -2.08 7.05 34.03
N GLU A 57 -1.24 6.42 34.85
CA GLU A 57 -0.60 5.15 34.54
C GLU A 57 -1.63 4.11 34.05
N GLY A 58 -1.42 3.57 32.85
CA GLY A 58 -2.30 2.54 32.28
C GLY A 58 -3.51 3.05 31.49
N ALA A 59 -3.71 4.36 31.32
CA ALA A 59 -4.77 4.90 30.45
C ALA A 59 -4.46 4.65 28.96
N LEU A 60 -5.42 4.05 28.24
CA LEU A 60 -5.34 3.78 26.81
C LEU A 60 -6.11 4.83 26.03
N TYR A 61 -5.45 5.47 25.07
CA TYR A 61 -6.05 6.46 24.18
C TYR A 61 -6.09 5.96 22.74
N LEU A 62 -7.19 6.27 22.05
CA LEU A 62 -7.36 6.05 20.61
C LEU A 62 -7.84 7.39 20.02
N ASP A 63 -7.08 7.93 19.06
CA ASP A 63 -7.30 9.27 18.49
C ASP A 63 -7.42 10.39 19.56
N GLY A 64 -6.65 10.29 20.65
CA GLY A 64 -6.67 11.25 21.76
C GLY A 64 -7.87 11.10 22.70
N GLN A 65 -8.74 10.11 22.51
CA GLN A 65 -9.85 9.81 23.42
C GLN A 65 -9.52 8.64 24.34
N LEU A 66 -9.87 8.77 25.63
CA LEU A 66 -9.70 7.69 26.62
C LEU A 66 -10.67 6.55 26.30
N VAL A 67 -10.13 5.38 25.94
CA VAL A 67 -10.92 4.19 25.60
C VAL A 67 -10.87 3.09 26.66
N GLY A 68 -9.96 3.18 27.64
CA GLY A 68 -9.93 2.22 28.73
C GLY A 68 -8.65 2.27 29.55
N TRP A 69 -8.51 1.28 30.43
CA TRP A 69 -7.36 1.15 31.33
C TRP A 69 -6.76 -0.26 31.17
N LEU A 70 -5.43 -0.34 31.01
CA LEU A 70 -4.72 -1.61 30.93
C LEU A 70 -4.42 -2.14 32.34
N SER A 71 -5.06 -3.24 32.72
CA SER A 71 -4.83 -3.90 34.01
C SER A 71 -3.41 -4.48 34.07
N GLY A 72 -2.65 -4.15 35.12
CA GLY A 72 -1.35 -4.77 35.42
C GLY A 72 -0.11 -3.93 35.11
N VAL A 73 -0.25 -2.72 34.58
CA VAL A 73 0.87 -1.78 34.43
C VAL A 73 1.16 -1.11 35.78
N LYS A 74 2.32 -1.38 36.36
CA LYS A 74 2.74 -0.84 37.68
C LYS A 74 3.95 0.10 37.63
N ARG A 75 4.54 0.31 36.45
CA ARG A 75 5.56 1.32 36.15
C ARG A 75 6.09 1.13 34.72
N LEU A 76 6.47 2.23 34.08
CA LEU A 76 7.52 2.28 33.06
C LEU A 76 8.67 3.14 33.60
#